data_AF-A0A352AI72-F1
#
_entry.id   AF-A0A352AI72-F1
#
_cell.length_a   1.000
_cell.length_b   1.000
_cell.length_c   1.000
_cell.angle_alpha   90.00
_cell.angle_beta   90.00
_cell.angle_gamma   90.00
#
_symmetry.space_group_name_H-M   'P 1'
#
loop_
_entity.id
_entity.type
_entity.pdbx_description
1 polymer ?
#
loop_
_entity_poly.entity_id
_entity_poly.type
_entity_poly.pdbx_seq_one_letter_code
_entity_poly.pdbx_strand_id
1 'polypeptide(L)'
;MTNIKYFESQVFSESEKISYSEALNRSWYVACHYSDNIPDFAEVIGHGKVDRVVYYNRQWKDEALLKKHLSQYKNCPFEVVTPAKEIDGKSVREIYYCNSAGELQAITEEYLNFSGDILMEVRMDSNRNLYETIEYEYDASGELSIVRECAPDGTVILEDEYND
;
A
#
# COMPACT_ATOMS: atom_id res chain seq x y z
N MET A 1 -0.57 1.88 -24.80
CA MET A 1 -1.66 2.74 -24.26
C MET A 1 -1.75 2.45 -22.78
N THR A 2 -1.64 3.44 -21.92
CA THR A 2 -1.87 3.26 -20.48
C THR A 2 -3.37 3.13 -20.26
N ASN A 3 -3.82 2.01 -19.74
CA ASN A 3 -5.23 1.78 -19.41
C ASN A 3 -5.47 2.31 -17.99
N ILE A 4 -6.47 3.16 -17.79
CA ILE A 4 -6.80 3.76 -16.49
C ILE A 4 -8.12 3.17 -16.01
N LYS A 5 -8.13 2.62 -14.80
CA LYS A 5 -9.34 2.15 -14.11
C LYS A 5 -9.53 2.94 -12.81
N TYR A 6 -10.78 3.11 -12.40
CA TYR A 6 -11.13 3.86 -11.18
C TYR A 6 -11.72 2.90 -10.15
N PHE A 7 -11.35 3.08 -8.88
CA PHE A 7 -11.75 2.21 -7.78
C PHE A 7 -12.18 3.01 -6.56
N GLU A 8 -13.02 2.40 -5.72
CA GLU A 8 -13.39 2.94 -4.41
C GLU A 8 -12.21 2.96 -3.42
N SER A 9 -11.31 1.98 -3.52
CA SER A 9 -10.17 1.80 -2.61
C SER A 9 -8.90 1.36 -3.35
N GLN A 10 -7.80 1.24 -2.61
CA GLN A 10 -6.49 0.79 -3.13
C GLN A 10 -6.38 -0.74 -3.28
N VAL A 11 -7.44 -1.50 -2.96
CA VAL A 11 -7.47 -2.97 -3.06
C VAL A 11 -7.67 -3.46 -4.50
N PHE A 12 -8.06 -2.58 -5.42
CA PHE A 12 -8.23 -2.85 -6.86
C PHE A 12 -9.06 -4.09 -7.21
N SER A 13 -10.09 -4.38 -6.42
CA SER A 13 -11.03 -5.44 -6.77
C SER A 13 -11.95 -4.99 -7.91
N GLU A 14 -12.33 -5.90 -8.83
CA GLU A 14 -13.29 -5.53 -9.89
C GLU A 14 -14.68 -5.21 -9.32
N SER A 15 -15.01 -5.67 -8.11
CA SER A 15 -16.22 -5.29 -7.36
C SER A 15 -16.21 -3.83 -6.91
N GLU A 16 -15.03 -3.26 -6.62
CA GLU A 16 -14.88 -1.84 -6.23
C GLU A 16 -14.62 -0.92 -7.43
N LYS A 17 -14.65 -1.46 -8.65
CA LYS A 17 -14.40 -0.67 -9.85
C LYS A 17 -15.60 0.21 -10.16
N ILE A 18 -15.34 1.50 -10.26
CA ILE A 18 -16.34 2.53 -10.56
C ILE A 18 -16.12 3.14 -11.93
N SER A 19 -17.18 3.75 -12.46
CA SER A 19 -17.06 4.55 -13.69
C SER A 19 -16.31 5.85 -13.44
N TYR A 20 -15.72 6.43 -14.49
CA TYR A 20 -15.09 7.75 -14.40
C TYR A 20 -16.07 8.84 -13.91
N SER A 21 -17.29 8.84 -14.43
CA SER A 21 -18.33 9.80 -14.00
C SER A 21 -18.70 9.65 -12.53
N GLU A 22 -18.68 8.44 -12.01
CA GLU A 22 -18.94 8.18 -10.60
C GLU A 22 -17.76 8.66 -9.73
N ALA A 23 -16.53 8.38 -10.14
CA ALA A 23 -15.32 8.83 -9.45
C ALA A 23 -15.31 10.36 -9.26
N LEU A 24 -15.67 11.12 -10.29
CA LEU A 24 -15.73 12.59 -10.21
C LEU A 24 -16.77 13.13 -9.21
N ASN A 25 -17.77 12.33 -8.84
CA ASN A 25 -18.79 12.71 -7.86
C ASN A 25 -18.46 12.26 -6.43
N ARG A 26 -17.35 11.52 -6.23
CA ARG A 26 -16.93 11.04 -4.92
C ARG A 26 -15.93 11.99 -4.27
N SER A 27 -15.96 12.01 -2.94
CA SER A 27 -14.93 12.70 -2.16
C SER A 27 -13.61 11.96 -2.18
N TRP A 28 -13.62 10.63 -2.33
CA TRP A 28 -12.43 9.79 -2.37
C TRP A 28 -12.57 8.73 -3.46
N TYR A 29 -11.50 8.51 -4.21
CA TYR A 29 -11.38 7.42 -5.18
C TYR A 29 -9.91 7.19 -5.54
N VAL A 30 -9.64 6.10 -6.24
CA VAL A 30 -8.30 5.77 -6.74
C VAL A 30 -8.32 5.66 -8.26
N ALA A 31 -7.39 6.35 -8.94
CA ALA A 31 -7.14 6.20 -10.36
C ALA A 31 -5.90 5.34 -10.57
N CYS A 32 -6.07 4.09 -11.02
CA CYS A 32 -4.99 3.14 -11.22
C CYS A 32 -4.60 3.06 -12.70
N HIS A 33 -3.31 3.26 -12.97
CA HIS A 33 -2.71 3.21 -14.29
C HIS A 33 -2.05 1.84 -14.51
N TYR A 34 -2.40 1.17 -15.59
CA TYR A 34 -1.89 -0.17 -15.92
C TYR A 34 -0.91 -0.12 -17.10
N SER A 35 0.16 -0.91 -16.99
CA SER A 35 1.04 -1.30 -18.10
C SER A 35 0.92 -2.81 -18.29
N ASP A 36 0.58 -3.26 -19.50
CA ASP A 36 0.40 -4.68 -19.82
C ASP A 36 -0.54 -5.44 -18.85
N ASN A 37 -1.62 -4.77 -18.44
CA ASN A 37 -2.60 -5.23 -17.44
C ASN A 37 -2.07 -5.43 -16.02
N ILE A 38 -0.86 -4.96 -15.71
CA ILE A 38 -0.28 -4.93 -14.37
C ILE A 38 -0.40 -3.48 -13.83
N PRO A 39 -0.85 -3.28 -12.58
CA PRO A 39 -0.80 -1.96 -11.95
C PRO A 39 0.62 -1.39 -11.98
N ASP A 40 0.76 -0.20 -12.55
CA ASP A 40 2.03 0.51 -12.65
C ASP A 40 2.16 1.53 -11.51
N PHE A 41 1.16 2.41 -11.40
CA PHE A 41 1.01 3.33 -10.29
C PHE A 41 -0.47 3.70 -10.11
N ALA A 42 -0.81 4.24 -8.95
CA ALA A 42 -2.14 4.76 -8.68
C ALA A 42 -2.07 6.15 -8.05
N GLU A 43 -3.05 6.99 -8.37
CA GLU A 43 -3.32 8.26 -7.71
C GLU A 43 -4.46 8.06 -6.71
N VAL A 44 -4.20 8.27 -5.43
CA VAL A 44 -5.23 8.36 -4.41
C VAL A 44 -5.74 9.79 -4.42
N ILE A 45 -7.02 9.98 -4.72
CA ILE A 45 -7.61 11.30 -4.94
C ILE A 45 -8.62 11.60 -3.83
N GLY A 46 -8.33 12.65 -3.08
CA GLY A 46 -9.16 13.17 -2.00
C GLY A 46 -9.65 14.58 -2.34
N HIS A 47 -10.96 14.79 -2.24
CA HIS A 47 -11.63 16.07 -2.49
C HIS A 47 -11.19 16.75 -3.81
N GLY A 48 -11.05 15.94 -4.87
CA GLY A 48 -10.67 16.39 -6.21
C GLY A 48 -9.19 16.73 -6.41
N LYS A 49 -8.31 16.36 -5.48
CA LYS A 49 -6.87 16.53 -5.58
C LYS A 49 -6.15 15.21 -5.33
N VAL A 50 -5.02 15.00 -6.00
CA VAL A 50 -4.13 13.88 -5.69
C VAL A 50 -3.56 14.10 -4.29
N ASP A 51 -3.94 13.21 -3.38
CA ASP A 51 -3.48 13.19 -1.99
C ASP A 51 -2.15 12.44 -1.88
N ARG A 52 -2.03 11.32 -2.62
CA ARG A 52 -0.81 10.50 -2.67
C ARG A 52 -0.71 9.73 -3.99
N VAL A 53 0.52 9.38 -4.38
CA VAL A 53 0.78 8.46 -5.49
C VAL A 53 1.41 7.18 -4.97
N VAL A 54 0.96 6.02 -5.43
CA VAL A 54 1.53 4.71 -5.07
C VAL A 54 2.15 4.08 -6.31
N TYR A 55 3.44 3.78 -6.26
CA TYR A 55 4.17 3.11 -7.35
C TYR A 55 4.34 1.63 -7.04
N TYR A 56 3.89 0.78 -7.96
CA TYR A 56 3.91 -0.67 -7.77
C TYR A 56 5.08 -1.33 -8.50
N ASN A 57 5.55 -2.45 -7.93
CA ASN A 57 6.61 -3.27 -8.50
C ASN A 57 7.89 -2.49 -8.81
N ARG A 58 8.24 -1.55 -7.92
CA ARG A 58 9.43 -0.69 -8.03
C ARG A 58 10.46 -1.01 -6.95
N GLN A 59 11.70 -0.56 -7.11
CA GLN A 59 12.71 -0.67 -6.07
C GLN A 59 12.94 0.71 -5.43
N TRP A 60 13.28 0.73 -4.15
CA TRP A 60 13.79 1.92 -3.48
C TRP A 60 15.28 1.73 -3.18
N LYS A 61 16.16 2.71 -3.42
CA LYS A 61 15.89 4.04 -4.01
C LYS A 61 15.95 4.00 -5.54
N ASP A 62 14.99 4.65 -6.20
CA ASP A 62 15.00 4.88 -7.66
C ASP A 62 15.01 6.39 -7.94
N GLU A 63 16.18 6.90 -8.35
CA GLU A 63 16.37 8.33 -8.62
C GLU A 63 15.61 8.83 -9.86
N ALA A 64 15.41 7.97 -10.86
CA ALA A 64 14.68 8.32 -12.07
C ALA A 64 13.19 8.45 -11.76
N LEU A 65 12.65 7.53 -10.95
CA LEU A 65 11.29 7.59 -10.43
C LEU A 65 11.09 8.85 -9.59
N LEU A 66 12.00 9.14 -8.66
CA LEU A 66 11.94 10.31 -7.81
C LEU A 66 11.89 11.60 -8.64
N LYS A 67 12.82 11.74 -9.60
CA LYS A 67 12.84 12.89 -10.51
C LYS A 67 11.55 13.03 -11.31
N LYS A 68 11.02 11.92 -11.83
CA LYS A 68 9.74 11.89 -12.55
C LYS A 68 8.61 12.34 -11.64
N HIS A 69 8.50 11.79 -10.44
CA HIS A 69 7.47 12.12 -9.45
C HIS A 69 7.48 13.62 -9.13
N LEU A 70 8.63 14.16 -8.73
CA LEU A 70 8.76 15.58 -8.35
C LEU A 70 8.44 16.53 -9.52
N SER A 71 8.70 16.13 -10.76
CA SER A 71 8.34 16.94 -11.93
C SER A 71 6.84 16.93 -12.26
N GLN A 72 6.16 15.81 -12.02
CA GLN A 72 4.74 15.62 -12.37
C GLN A 72 3.80 16.04 -11.22
N TYR A 73 4.07 15.58 -10.01
CA TYR A 73 3.21 15.74 -8.84
C TYR A 73 3.68 16.82 -7.85
N LYS A 74 4.90 17.33 -8.04
CA LYS A 74 5.51 18.41 -7.24
C LYS A 74 5.55 18.08 -5.75
N ASN A 75 4.55 18.53 -4.99
CA ASN A 75 4.51 18.48 -3.52
C ASN A 75 3.58 17.37 -3.02
N CYS A 76 3.39 16.31 -3.80
CA CYS A 76 2.58 15.16 -3.40
C CYS A 76 3.47 14.15 -2.67
N PRO A 77 3.06 13.57 -1.53
CA PRO A 77 3.73 12.40 -0.98
C PRO A 77 3.53 11.19 -1.91
N PHE A 78 4.39 10.18 -1.76
CA PHE A 78 4.27 8.95 -2.53
C PHE A 78 4.77 7.72 -1.78
N GLU A 79 4.30 6.57 -2.24
CA GLU A 79 4.67 5.25 -1.76
C GLU A 79 5.35 4.45 -2.87
N VAL A 80 6.30 3.60 -2.49
CA VAL A 80 6.95 2.65 -3.40
C VAL A 80 6.74 1.24 -2.83
N VAL A 81 5.90 0.46 -3.49
CA VAL A 81 5.63 -0.94 -3.16
C VAL A 81 6.57 -1.82 -3.98
N THR A 82 7.41 -2.59 -3.30
CA THR A 82 8.34 -3.50 -3.98
C THR A 82 7.63 -4.74 -4.51
N PRO A 83 8.15 -5.39 -5.56
CA PRO A 83 7.75 -6.75 -5.89
C PRO A 83 7.94 -7.65 -4.65
N ALA A 84 7.00 -8.55 -4.43
CA ALA A 84 7.14 -9.56 -3.40
C ALA A 84 8.26 -10.54 -3.75
N LYS A 85 8.96 -11.03 -2.73
CA LYS A 85 10.06 -12.00 -2.81
C LYS A 85 9.76 -13.14 -1.87
N GLU A 86 10.09 -14.36 -2.28
CA GLU A 86 10.00 -15.53 -1.41
C GLU A 86 11.22 -15.59 -0.47
N ILE A 87 10.96 -15.59 0.84
CA ILE A 87 11.95 -15.72 1.90
C ILE A 87 11.43 -16.77 2.89
N ASP A 88 12.16 -17.88 3.05
CA ASP A 88 11.81 -18.97 3.97
C ASP A 88 10.37 -19.50 3.83
N GLY A 89 9.87 -19.55 2.60
CA GLY A 89 8.52 -20.03 2.28
C GLY A 89 7.41 -19.03 2.59
N LYS A 90 7.76 -17.77 2.89
CA LYS A 90 6.83 -16.64 3.00
C LYS A 90 7.09 -15.65 1.88
N SER A 91 6.02 -15.08 1.36
CA SER A 91 6.10 -13.98 0.41
C SER A 91 6.24 -12.67 1.19
N VAL A 92 7.28 -11.88 0.90
CA VAL A 92 7.62 -10.65 1.63
C VAL A 92 7.77 -9.49 0.67
N ARG A 93 7.20 -8.33 0.98
CA ARG A 93 7.44 -7.08 0.25
C ARG A 93 7.67 -5.91 1.19
N GLU A 94 8.28 -4.86 0.69
CA GLU A 94 8.47 -3.60 1.42
C GLU A 94 7.65 -2.48 0.78
N ILE A 95 7.16 -1.57 1.61
CA ILE A 95 6.51 -0.33 1.23
C ILE A 95 7.32 0.82 1.81
N TYR A 96 7.78 1.72 0.95
CA TYR A 96 8.55 2.90 1.34
C TYR A 96 7.67 4.15 1.26
N TYR A 97 7.51 4.86 2.37
CA TYR A 97 6.66 6.05 2.46
C TYR A 97 7.53 7.31 2.37
N CYS A 98 7.32 8.13 1.34
CA CYS A 98 8.08 9.33 1.07
C CYS A 98 7.21 10.58 1.22
N ASN A 99 7.77 11.62 1.84
CA ASN A 99 7.11 12.92 1.93
C ASN A 99 7.11 13.66 0.57
N SER A 100 6.48 14.83 0.55
CA SER A 100 6.38 15.69 -0.64
C SER A 100 7.72 16.23 -1.18
N ALA A 101 8.79 16.18 -0.38
CA ALA A 101 10.14 16.52 -0.82
C ALA A 101 10.90 15.31 -1.40
N GLY A 102 10.30 14.11 -1.33
CA GLY A 102 10.92 12.87 -1.76
C GLY A 102 11.87 12.25 -0.73
N GLU A 103 11.75 12.66 0.53
CA GLU A 103 12.51 12.10 1.64
C GLU A 103 11.75 10.92 2.25
N LEU A 104 12.46 9.81 2.49
CA LEU A 104 11.90 8.64 3.15
C LEU A 104 11.50 8.98 4.58
N GLN A 105 10.28 8.62 4.99
CA GLN A 105 9.75 8.84 6.33
C GLN A 105 9.60 7.53 7.11
N ALA A 106 9.11 6.48 6.44
CA ALA A 106 8.83 5.19 7.04
C ALA A 106 8.99 4.05 6.04
N ILE A 107 9.11 2.84 6.56
CA ILE A 107 9.16 1.59 5.81
C ILE A 107 8.20 0.61 6.50
N THR A 108 7.36 -0.07 5.73
CA THR A 108 6.60 -1.23 6.20
C THR A 108 7.09 -2.45 5.45
N GLU A 109 7.46 -3.51 6.17
CA GLU A 109 7.69 -4.83 5.61
C GLU A 109 6.43 -5.68 5.83
N GLU A 110 5.85 -6.19 4.74
CA GLU A 110 4.65 -7.01 4.77
C GLU A 110 5.00 -8.46 4.49
N TYR A 111 4.54 -9.35 5.37
CA TYR A 111 4.59 -10.79 5.20
C TYR A 111 3.23 -11.25 4.70
N LEU A 112 3.21 -12.03 3.63
CA LEU A 112 2.02 -12.43 2.91
C LEU A 112 1.87 -13.95 2.96
N ASN A 113 0.62 -14.42 3.04
CA ASN A 113 0.27 -15.83 2.88
C ASN A 113 0.29 -16.23 1.38
N PHE A 114 0.01 -17.50 1.09
CA PHE A 114 -0.02 -18.02 -0.29
C PHE A 114 -1.14 -17.44 -1.18
N SER A 115 -2.19 -16.91 -0.55
CA SER A 115 -3.30 -16.22 -1.23
C SER A 115 -2.98 -14.75 -1.52
N GLY A 116 -1.92 -14.21 -0.93
CA GLY A 116 -1.52 -12.82 -1.03
C GLY A 116 -2.10 -11.91 0.05
N ASP A 117 -2.73 -12.48 1.09
CA ASP A 117 -3.23 -11.71 2.24
C ASP A 117 -2.08 -11.42 3.21
N ILE A 118 -2.15 -10.28 3.89
CA ILE A 118 -1.13 -9.82 4.84
C ILE A 118 -1.27 -10.61 6.14
N LEU A 119 -0.20 -11.27 6.56
CA LEU A 119 -0.08 -11.95 7.84
C LEU A 119 0.54 -11.05 8.92
N MET A 120 1.45 -10.18 8.51
CA MET A 120 2.15 -9.28 9.43
C MET A 120 2.69 -8.05 8.71
N GLU A 121 2.56 -6.90 9.35
CA GLU A 121 3.27 -5.66 9.02
C GLU A 121 4.36 -5.39 10.06
N VAL A 122 5.59 -5.12 9.63
CA VAL A 122 6.67 -4.63 10.48
C VAL A 122 6.95 -3.19 10.10
N ARG A 123 6.58 -2.26 11.00
CA ARG A 123 6.61 -0.82 10.73
C ARG A 123 7.84 -0.17 11.35
N MET A 124 8.59 0.49 10.50
CA MET A 124 9.90 1.05 10.81
C MET A 124 10.01 2.52 10.39
N ASP A 125 10.86 3.27 11.08
CA ASP A 125 11.23 4.62 10.66
C ASP A 125 12.17 4.60 9.42
N SER A 126 12.57 5.78 8.95
CA SER A 126 13.49 5.93 7.81
C SER A 126 14.88 5.31 8.03
N ASN A 127 15.26 5.01 9.28
CA ASN A 127 16.53 4.40 9.67
C ASN A 127 16.38 2.90 9.96
N ARG A 128 15.22 2.30 9.67
CA ARG A 128 14.87 0.90 9.98
C ARG A 128 14.80 0.59 11.48
N ASN A 129 14.52 1.57 12.32
CA ASN A 129 14.19 1.30 13.71
C ASN A 129 12.72 0.87 13.79
N LEU A 130 12.48 -0.32 14.34
CA LEU A 130 11.14 -0.84 14.61
C LEU A 130 10.41 0.05 15.62
N TYR A 131 9.17 0.42 15.29
CA TYR A 131 8.28 1.10 16.24
C TYR A 131 6.94 0.38 16.47
N GLU A 132 6.52 -0.52 15.57
CA GLU A 132 5.25 -1.24 15.68
C GLU A 132 5.27 -2.50 14.79
N THR A 133 4.57 -3.54 15.23
CA THR A 133 4.16 -4.65 14.35
C THR A 133 2.66 -4.82 14.40
N ILE A 134 2.05 -5.18 13.27
CA ILE A 134 0.64 -5.57 13.22
C ILE A 134 0.55 -7.00 12.72
N GLU A 135 -0.15 -7.86 13.45
CA GLU A 135 -0.37 -9.26 13.09
C GLU A 135 -1.84 -9.48 12.70
N TYR A 136 -2.05 -10.31 11.69
CA TYR A 136 -3.36 -10.62 11.14
C TYR A 136 -3.60 -12.12 11.19
N GLU A 137 -4.73 -12.53 11.76
CA GLU A 137 -5.19 -13.91 11.72
C GLU A 137 -6.46 -14.03 10.89
N TYR A 138 -6.57 -15.14 10.19
CA TYR A 138 -7.71 -15.47 9.35
C TYR A 138 -8.36 -16.76 9.85
N ASP A 139 -9.68 -16.82 9.77
CA ASP A 139 -10.45 -18.00 10.12
C ASP A 139 -10.33 -19.11 9.06
N ALA A 140 -11.09 -20.20 9.25
CA ALA A 140 -11.10 -21.31 8.30
C ALA A 140 -11.78 -20.96 6.95
N SER A 141 -12.57 -19.89 6.89
CA SER A 141 -13.17 -19.33 5.67
C SER A 141 -12.15 -18.58 4.83
N GLY A 142 -11.08 -18.10 5.47
CA GLY A 142 -10.14 -17.12 4.91
C GLY A 142 -10.56 -15.68 5.17
N GLU A 143 -11.50 -15.44 6.09
CA GLU A 143 -11.90 -14.09 6.50
C GLU A 143 -11.04 -13.63 7.68
N LEU A 144 -10.75 -12.33 7.75
CA LEU A 144 -9.93 -11.73 8.80
C LEU A 144 -10.67 -11.85 10.14
N SER A 145 -10.06 -12.55 11.10
CA SER A 145 -10.67 -12.81 12.41
C SER A 145 -10.03 -11.99 13.53
N ILE A 146 -8.72 -11.73 13.47
CA ILE A 146 -8.00 -10.97 14.52
C ILE A 146 -7.00 -10.01 13.90
N VAL A 147 -6.92 -8.82 14.46
CA VAL A 147 -5.82 -7.87 14.25
C VAL A 147 -5.17 -7.56 15.59
N ARG A 148 -3.84 -7.72 15.69
CA ARG A 148 -3.07 -7.35 16.89
C ARG A 148 -2.04 -6.29 16.56
N GLU A 149 -2.08 -5.18 17.28
CA GLU A 149 -1.01 -4.17 17.25
C GLU A 149 -0.07 -4.43 18.42
N CYS A 150 1.22 -4.56 18.14
CA CYS A 150 2.25 -4.85 19.14
C CYS A 150 3.34 -3.77 19.13
N ALA A 151 3.81 -3.44 20.33
CA ALA A 151 4.99 -2.61 20.54
C ALA A 151 6.27 -3.31 20.05
N PRO A 152 7.41 -2.62 19.92
CA PRO A 152 8.67 -3.21 19.46
C PRO A 152 9.21 -4.35 20.33
N ASP A 153 8.78 -4.44 21.59
CA ASP A 153 9.15 -5.52 22.51
C ASP A 153 8.19 -6.72 22.46
N GLY A 154 7.20 -6.68 21.57
CA GLY A 154 6.17 -7.71 21.41
C GLY A 154 4.98 -7.58 22.34
N THR A 155 4.92 -6.53 23.17
CA THR A 155 3.74 -6.28 24.02
C THR A 155 2.54 -5.90 23.15
N VAL A 156 1.43 -6.63 23.28
CA VAL A 156 0.17 -6.29 22.61
C VAL A 156 -0.36 -4.97 23.18
N ILE A 157 -0.57 -4.01 22.29
CA ILE A 157 -1.14 -2.68 22.56
C ILE A 157 -2.66 -2.72 22.36
N LEU A 158 -3.09 -3.34 21.26
CA LEU A 158 -4.49 -3.46 20.85
C LEU A 158 -4.72 -4.85 20.22
N GLU A 159 -5.90 -5.40 20.47
CA GLU A 159 -6.39 -6.61 19.82
C GLU A 159 -7.86 -6.39 19.48
N ASP A 160 -8.19 -6.54 18.19
CA ASP A 160 -9.55 -6.46 17.67
C ASP A 160 -9.96 -7.82 17.11
N GLU A 161 -11.05 -8.38 17.64
CA GLU A 161 -11.65 -9.63 17.16
C GLU A 161 -12.89 -9.34 16.31
N TYR A 162 -12.96 -9.96 15.14
CA TYR A 162 -14.07 -9.91 14.22
C TYR A 162 -14.81 -11.25 14.30
N ASN A 163 -15.92 -11.25 15.03
CA ASN A 163 -16.83 -12.39 15.12
C ASN A 163 -18.08 -12.08 14.28
N ASP A 164 -18.41 -12.98 13.35
CA ASP A 164 -19.69 -13.01 12.64
C ASP A 164 -20.88 -13.32 13.57
#